data_AF-A0A2V8U957-F1
#
_entry.id   AF-A0A2V8U957-F1
#
_cell.length_a   1.000
_cell.length_b   1.000
_cell.length_c   1.000
_cell.angle_alpha   90.00
_cell.angle_beta   90.00
_cell.angle_gamma   90.00
#
_symmetry.space_group_name_H-M   'P 1'
#
loop_
_entity.id
_entity.type
_entity.pdbx_description
1 polymer ?
#
loop_
_entity_poly.entity_id
_entity_poly.type
_entity_poly.pdbx_seq_one_letter_code
_entity_poly.pdbx_strand_id
1 'polypeptide(L)'
;MVSGVRFEVTESYFMASTADHLLRLYDEGILKQARLSLDSAIAQYEVGKVDFLTLISSWRRLLDYNLAYHEQLAEHEKALARLAVHVSPLPGQGT
;
A
#
# COMPACT_ATOMS: atom_id res chain seq x y z
N MET A 1 9.20 -22.80 23.58
CA MET A 1 7.80 -22.61 23.13
C MET A 1 7.31 -21.18 23.40
N VAL A 2 7.37 -20.65 24.63
CA VAL A 2 6.93 -19.26 24.95
C VAL A 2 7.77 -18.15 24.27
N SER A 3 9.03 -18.41 23.96
CA SER A 3 9.92 -17.47 23.25
C SER A 3 9.60 -17.32 21.76
N GLY A 4 9.12 -18.37 21.09
CA GLY A 4 8.76 -18.33 19.67
C GLY A 4 7.51 -17.48 19.40
N VAL A 5 6.47 -17.67 20.22
CA VAL A 5 5.21 -16.90 20.13
C VAL A 5 5.44 -15.41 20.34
N ARG A 6 6.29 -15.02 21.31
CA ARG A 6 6.64 -13.60 21.52
C ARG A 6 7.39 -13.00 20.32
N PHE A 7 8.26 -13.78 19.70
CA PHE A 7 9.01 -13.35 18.52
C PHE A 7 8.07 -13.11 17.33
N GLU A 8 7.19 -14.06 17.02
CA GLU A 8 6.23 -13.97 15.90
C GLU A 8 5.23 -12.81 16.05
N VAL A 9 4.76 -12.54 17.28
CA VAL A 9 3.89 -11.39 17.58
C VAL A 9 4.64 -10.07 17.38
N THR A 10 5.89 -9.99 17.86
CA THR A 10 6.72 -8.77 17.75
C THR A 10 7.06 -8.47 16.29
N GLU A 11 7.43 -9.50 15.53
CA GLU A 11 7.72 -9.40 14.10
C GLU A 11 6.48 -8.98 13.31
N SER A 12 5.32 -9.61 13.54
CA SER A 12 4.08 -9.27 12.86
C SER A 12 3.61 -7.84 13.16
N TYR A 13 3.79 -7.38 14.40
CA TYR A 13 3.51 -5.99 14.78
C TYR A 13 4.42 -4.99 14.06
N PHE A 14 5.73 -5.27 14.00
CA PHE A 14 6.68 -4.41 13.31
C PHE A 14 6.37 -4.32 11.81
N MET A 15 6.09 -5.46 11.16
CA MET A 15 5.69 -5.49 9.75
C MET A 15 4.41 -4.70 9.50
N ALA A 16 3.38 -4.84 10.34
CA ALA A 16 2.15 -4.07 10.23
C ALA A 16 2.42 -2.56 10.40
N SER A 17 3.19 -2.15 11.41
CA SER A 17 3.51 -0.74 11.63
C SER A 17 4.31 -0.12 10.49
N THR A 18 5.25 -0.86 9.88
CA THR A 18 6.00 -0.39 8.72
C THR A 18 5.11 -0.26 7.49
N ALA A 19 4.26 -1.26 7.23
CA ALA A 19 3.35 -1.23 6.09
C ALA A 19 2.32 -0.09 6.21
N ASP A 20 1.78 0.17 7.41
CA ASP A 20 0.90 1.33 7.69
C ASP A 20 1.60 2.67 7.40
N HIS A 21 2.88 2.80 7.76
CA HIS A 21 3.65 4.01 7.44
C HIS A 21 3.83 4.19 5.93
N LEU A 22 4.14 3.11 5.20
CA LEU A 22 4.25 3.14 3.74
C LEU A 22 2.91 3.50 3.08
N LEU A 23 1.81 2.92 3.56
CA LEU A 23 0.47 3.23 3.05
C LEU A 23 0.14 4.72 3.16
N ARG A 24 0.42 5.35 4.31
CA ARG A 24 0.24 6.79 4.48
C ARG A 24 1.09 7.60 3.51
N LEU A 25 2.36 7.24 3.31
CA LEU A 25 3.25 7.96 2.37
C LEU A 25 2.72 7.91 0.93
N TYR A 26 2.22 6.75 0.51
CA TYR A 26 1.65 6.58 -0.82
C TYR A 26 0.35 7.37 -0.98
N ASP A 27 -0.59 7.24 -0.04
CA ASP A 27 -1.90 7.90 -0.12
C ASP A 27 -1.80 9.43 0.03
N GLU A 28 -1.04 9.91 1.01
CA GLU A 28 -0.98 11.33 1.32
C GLU A 28 -0.02 12.12 0.41
N GLY A 29 0.98 11.46 -0.17
CA GLY A 29 2.02 12.10 -0.97
C GLY A 29 2.05 11.64 -2.42
N ILE A 30 2.54 10.41 -2.64
CA ILE A 30 2.94 9.93 -3.97
C ILE A 30 1.75 9.88 -4.94
N LEU A 31 0.61 9.31 -4.52
CA LEU A 31 -0.58 9.19 -5.36
C LEU A 31 -1.20 10.56 -5.69
N LYS A 32 -1.26 11.46 -4.71
CA LYS A 32 -1.75 12.84 -4.93
C LYS A 32 -0.87 13.57 -5.93
N GLN A 33 0.45 13.51 -5.77
CA GLN A 33 1.39 14.16 -6.70
C GLN A 33 1.31 13.55 -8.11
N ALA A 34 1.19 12.23 -8.22
CA ALA A 34 1.06 11.55 -9.50
C ALA A 34 -0.25 11.93 -10.21
N ARG A 35 -1.35 12.08 -9.46
CA ARG A 35 -2.63 12.56 -10.00
C ARG A 35 -2.53 13.99 -10.51
N LEU A 36 -1.97 14.91 -9.73
CA LEU A 36 -1.73 16.29 -10.18
C LEU A 36 -0.84 16.34 -11.43
N SER A 37 0.16 15.46 -11.51
CA SER A 37 1.06 15.36 -12.67
C SER A 37 0.31 14.87 -13.92
N LEU A 38 -0.61 13.91 -13.77
CA LEU A 38 -1.48 13.46 -14.85
C LEU A 38 -2.45 14.56 -15.28
N ASP A 39 -3.11 15.24 -14.35
CA ASP A 39 -4.05 16.32 -14.65
C ASP A 39 -3.38 17.46 -15.42
N SER A 40 -2.14 17.81 -15.03
CA SER A 40 -1.31 18.78 -15.77
C SER A 40 -0.94 18.28 -17.17
N ALA A 41 -0.59 17.01 -17.32
CA ALA A 41 -0.27 16.42 -18.63
C ALA A 41 -1.49 16.39 -19.56
N ILE A 42 -2.69 16.11 -19.03
CA ILE A 42 -3.97 16.20 -19.78
C ILE A 42 -4.17 17.63 -20.29
N ALA A 43 -4.13 18.62 -19.39
CA ALA A 43 -4.35 20.01 -19.75
C ALA A 43 -3.34 20.51 -20.81
N GLN A 44 -2.08 20.08 -20.72
CA GLN A 44 -1.04 20.44 -21.69
C GLN A 44 -1.22 19.72 -23.02
N TYR A 45 -1.67 18.46 -23.01
CA TYR A 45 -1.92 17.69 -24.23
C TYR A 45 -3.08 18.29 -25.04
N GLU A 46 -4.16 18.70 -24.37
CA GLU A 46 -5.34 19.33 -24.98
C GLU A 46 -5.00 20.62 -25.76
N VAL A 47 -3.99 21.35 -25.30
CA VAL A 47 -3.50 22.58 -25.97
C VAL A 47 -2.25 22.35 -26.83
N GLY A 48 -1.88 21.08 -27.07
CA GLY A 48 -0.74 20.72 -27.93
C GLY A 48 0.64 21.07 -27.38
N LYS A 49 0.76 21.30 -26.06
CA LYS A 49 2.04 21.65 -25.40
C LYS A 49 2.90 20.43 -25.05
N VAL A 50 2.30 19.25 -24.91
CA VAL A 50 3.01 17.97 -24.75
C VAL A 50 2.47 16.94 -25.72
N ASP A 51 3.29 15.96 -26.07
CA ASP A 51 2.89 14.86 -26.93
C ASP A 51 2.11 13.76 -26.16
N PHE A 52 1.52 12.84 -26.93
CA PHE A 52 0.77 11.71 -26.38
C PHE A 52 1.65 10.80 -25.50
N LEU A 53 2.94 10.66 -25.82
CA LEU A 53 3.86 9.82 -25.05
C LEU A 53 4.06 10.38 -23.64
N THR A 54 4.12 11.71 -23.51
CA THR A 54 4.20 12.40 -22.23
C THR A 54 2.94 12.17 -21.40
N LEU A 55 1.75 12.31 -22.00
CA LEU A 55 0.46 12.03 -21.35
C LEU A 55 0.38 10.59 -20.85
N ILE A 56 0.60 9.60 -21.73
CA ILE A 56 0.47 8.18 -21.37
C ILE A 56 1.53 7.78 -20.35
N SER A 57 2.73 8.39 -20.37
CA SER A 57 3.76 8.13 -19.36
C SER A 57 3.33 8.60 -17.97
N SER A 58 2.69 9.77 -17.86
CA SER A 58 2.16 10.28 -16.58
C SER A 58 1.01 9.43 -16.07
N TRP A 59 0.15 8.93 -16.95
CA TRP A 59 -0.91 8.00 -16.58
C TRP A 59 -0.34 6.66 -16.10
N ARG A 60 0.65 6.10 -16.81
CA ARG A 60 1.33 4.87 -16.39
C ARG A 60 1.97 5.01 -15.01
N ARG A 61 2.67 6.12 -14.74
CA ARG A 61 3.25 6.37 -13.40
C ARG A 61 2.18 6.34 -12.31
N LEU A 62 1.01 6.94 -12.55
CA LEU A 62 -0.09 6.89 -11.59
C LEU A 62 -0.57 5.45 -11.36
N LEU A 63 -0.69 4.63 -12.41
CA LEU A 63 -1.05 3.22 -12.27
C LEU A 63 0.00 2.42 -11.49
N ASP A 64 1.28 2.61 -11.80
CA ASP A 64 2.39 1.94 -11.12
C ASP A 64 2.37 2.24 -9.60
N TYR A 65 2.11 3.49 -9.22
CA TYR A 65 1.98 3.86 -7.80
C TYR A 65 0.73 3.30 -7.12
N ASN A 66 -0.41 3.21 -7.82
CA ASN A 66 -1.60 2.56 -7.27
C ASN A 66 -1.35 1.06 -7.03
N LEU A 67 -0.67 0.40 -7.96
CA LEU A 67 -0.29 -1.00 -7.80
C LEU A 67 0.60 -1.19 -6.56
N ALA A 68 1.66 -0.39 -6.44
CA ALA A 68 2.55 -0.44 -5.29
C ALA A 68 1.83 -0.18 -3.96
N TYR A 69 0.90 0.79 -3.92
CA TYR A 69 0.05 1.03 -2.74
C TYR A 69 -0.76 -0.22 -2.37
N HIS A 70 -1.44 -0.85 -3.34
CA HIS A 70 -2.25 -2.04 -3.08
C HIS A 70 -1.43 -3.26 -2.66
N GLU A 71 -0.21 -3.41 -3.19
CA GLU A 71 0.72 -4.45 -2.72
C GLU A 71 1.10 -4.25 -1.26
N GLN A 72 1.42 -3.01 -0.85
CA GLN A 72 1.69 -2.70 0.56
C GLN A 72 0.47 -2.91 1.44
N LEU A 73 -0.74 -2.61 0.94
CA LEU A 73 -1.98 -2.83 1.68
C LEU A 73 -2.21 -4.31 1.92
N ALA A 74 -1.99 -5.14 0.89
CA ALA A 74 -2.10 -6.58 1.02
C ALA A 74 -1.10 -7.14 2.06
N GLU A 75 0.14 -6.65 2.07
CA GLU A 75 1.13 -7.07 3.07
C GLU A 75 0.78 -6.61 4.49
N HIS A 76 0.25 -5.40 4.64
CA HIS A 76 -0.28 -4.89 5.90
C HIS A 76 -1.39 -5.80 6.46
N GLU A 77 -2.41 -6.09 5.65
CA GLU A 77 -3.54 -6.92 6.07
C GLU A 77 -3.12 -8.35 6.40
N LYS A 78 -2.18 -8.93 5.66
CA LYS A 78 -1.60 -10.25 5.98
C LYS A 78 -0.87 -10.23 7.33
N ALA A 79 -0.10 -9.17 7.62
CA ALA A 79 0.59 -9.03 8.89
C ALA A 79 -0.38 -8.88 10.07
N LEU A 80 -1.46 -8.11 9.89
CA LEU A 80 -2.53 -8.00 10.88
C LEU A 80 -3.25 -9.33 11.12
N ALA A 81 -3.57 -10.09 10.06
CA ALA A 81 -4.19 -11.39 10.19
C ALA A 81 -3.30 -12.37 10.99
N ARG A 82 -1.98 -12.39 10.71
CA ARG A 82 -1.02 -13.18 11.50
C ARG A 82 -1.02 -12.78 12.97
N LEU A 83 -1.05 -11.48 13.28
CA LEU A 83 -1.12 -10.99 14.66
C LEU A 83 -2.44 -11.41 15.35
N ALA A 84 -3.58 -11.31 14.67
CA ALA A 84 -4.89 -11.65 15.20
C ALA A 84 -5.02 -13.13 15.58
N VAL A 85 -4.45 -14.05 14.79
CA VAL A 85 -4.43 -15.50 15.09
C VAL A 85 -3.71 -15.80 16.40
N HIS A 86 -2.68 -15.02 16.76
CA HIS A 86 -1.91 -15.25 17.98
C HIS A 86 -2.52 -14.58 19.22
N VAL A 87 -3.33 -13.52 19.02
CA VAL A 87 -3.95 -12.74 20.11
C VAL A 87 -5.35 -13.26 20.49
N SER A 88 -6.07 -13.97 19.60
CA SER A 88 -7.39 -14.56 19.90
C SER A 88 -7.32 -16.07 20.19
N PRO A 89 -8.00 -16.59 21.24
CA PRO A 89 -8.34 -18.00 21.29
C PRO A 89 -9.46 -18.26 20.28
N LEU A 90 -9.26 -19.18 19.35
CA LEU A 90 -10.27 -19.60 18.36
C LEU A 90 -11.58 -20.00 19.07
N PRO A 91 -12.73 -19.36 18.81
CA PRO A 91 -14.03 -19.94 19.14
C PRO A 91 -14.33 -20.97 18.05
N GLY A 92 -14.05 -22.25 18.32
CA GLY A 92 -14.32 -23.29 17.33
C GLY A 92 -13.70 -24.67 17.54
N GLN A 93 -12.90 -24.92 18.58
CA GLN A 93 -12.64 -26.30 19.01
C GLN A 93 -13.66 -26.67 20.09
N GLY A 94 -14.82 -27.14 19.64
CA GLY A 94 -15.82 -27.77 20.48
C GLY A 94 -15.45 -29.22 20.80
N THR A 95 -15.89 -29.64 22.00
CA THR A 95 -15.88 -30.97 22.65
C THR A 95 -14.54 -31.55 23.07
#